data_AF-A0A353FK30-F1
#
_entry.id   AF-A0A353FK30-F1
#
_cell.length_a   1.000
_cell.length_b   1.000
_cell.length_c   1.000
_cell.angle_alpha   90.00
_cell.angle_beta   90.00
_cell.angle_gamma   90.00
#
_symmetry.space_group_name_H-M   'P 1'
#
loop_
_entity.id
_entity.type
_entity.pdbx_description
1 polymer ?
#
loop_
_entity_poly.entity_id
_entity_poly.type
_entity_poly.pdbx_seq_one_letter_code
_entity_poly.pdbx_strand_id
1 'polypeptide(L)'
;MSPESSPTSEIAARLADRPDFLEPGLVLFPETPDLGDNLHAPLHGVDPAGCPVFVLFSGPGADALSAQVMGIVTALKSDPDAFRIWYSSAERPRFFLVATDWTLGELERLVVLREAVSIQVFSVRRDGPTGFRLRREKLGEDGEDPAKALETVQGTLLKRLLNASTCINPPLSVSALSWPLVLNGGEGPLASIHNFDGELIFAVSGREGPRLIEIVDEDAVDEAIDILLRGHWAGVA
;
A
#
# COMPACT_ATOMS: atom_id res chain seq x y z
N MET A 1 12.78 0.84 -34.71
CA MET A 1 11.60 1.46 -34.11
C MET A 1 11.41 0.81 -32.76
N SER A 2 11.70 1.51 -31.67
CA SER A 2 11.39 0.98 -30.34
C SER A 2 9.86 0.91 -30.21
N PRO A 3 9.29 -0.20 -29.71
CA PRO A 3 7.85 -0.26 -29.48
C PRO A 3 7.49 0.85 -28.49
N GLU A 4 6.48 1.66 -28.81
CA GLU A 4 5.94 2.61 -27.85
C GLU A 4 5.46 1.82 -26.62
N SER A 5 6.11 2.06 -25.48
CA SER A 5 5.72 1.46 -24.21
C SER A 5 4.28 1.87 -23.90
N SER A 6 3.41 0.91 -23.64
CA SER A 6 2.03 1.21 -23.25
C SER A 6 2.02 2.02 -21.95
N PRO A 7 1.05 2.93 -21.73
CA PRO A 7 0.98 3.73 -20.49
C PRO A 7 1.04 2.88 -19.22
N THR A 8 0.41 1.69 -19.25
CA THR A 8 0.44 0.72 -18.16
C THR A 8 1.86 0.21 -17.87
N SER A 9 2.66 -0.06 -18.90
CA SER A 9 4.05 -0.51 -18.72
C SER A 9 4.95 0.57 -18.12
N GLU A 10 4.73 1.84 -18.46
CA GLU A 10 5.47 2.96 -17.86
C GLU A 10 5.12 3.13 -16.37
N ILE A 11 3.84 3.06 -16.02
CA ILE A 11 3.39 3.17 -14.62
C ILE A 11 3.93 1.99 -13.81
N ALA A 12 3.85 0.77 -14.35
CA ALA A 12 4.38 -0.42 -13.69
C ALA A 12 5.89 -0.29 -13.43
N ALA A 13 6.67 0.16 -14.42
CA ALA A 13 8.12 0.37 -14.25
C ALA A 13 8.43 1.41 -13.15
N ARG A 14 7.65 2.50 -13.09
CA ARG A 14 7.84 3.52 -12.05
C ARG A 14 7.40 3.04 -10.67
N LEU A 15 6.36 2.22 -10.57
CA LEU A 15 5.93 1.64 -9.31
C LEU A 15 6.88 0.53 -8.83
N ALA A 16 7.54 -0.18 -9.74
CA ALA A 16 8.63 -1.10 -9.41
C ALA A 16 9.81 -0.35 -8.77
N ASP A 17 10.18 0.81 -9.33
CA ASP A 17 11.28 1.66 -8.82
C ASP A 17 10.90 2.43 -7.55
N ARG A 18 9.64 2.87 -7.45
CA ARG A 18 9.10 3.72 -6.38
C ARG A 18 7.78 3.17 -5.84
N PRO A 19 7.79 2.03 -5.12
CA PRO A 19 6.58 1.46 -4.52
C PRO A 19 5.99 2.34 -3.43
N ASP A 20 6.76 3.30 -2.90
CA ASP A 20 6.33 4.29 -1.93
C ASP A 20 5.22 5.23 -2.43
N PHE A 21 5.04 5.35 -3.75
CA PHE A 21 3.88 6.05 -4.32
C PHE A 21 2.54 5.38 -3.98
N LEU A 22 2.54 4.09 -3.69
CA LEU A 22 1.36 3.36 -3.22
C LEU A 22 1.28 3.44 -1.70
N GLU A 23 2.36 3.00 -1.04
CA GLU A 23 2.45 2.91 0.40
C GLU A 23 3.92 2.82 0.84
N PRO A 24 4.39 3.68 1.75
CA PRO A 24 5.73 3.56 2.32
C PRO A 24 5.89 2.25 3.08
N GLY A 25 7.05 1.60 3.00
CA GLY A 25 7.27 0.32 3.65
C GLY A 25 7.18 -0.91 2.74
N LEU A 26 6.62 -0.76 1.53
CA LEU A 26 6.54 -1.84 0.57
C LEU A 26 7.93 -2.20 0.00
N VAL A 27 8.18 -3.50 -0.19
CA VAL A 27 9.34 -4.04 -0.89
C VAL A 27 8.84 -4.91 -2.02
N LEU A 28 9.12 -4.53 -3.27
CA LEU A 28 8.76 -5.31 -4.45
C LEU A 28 9.92 -6.19 -4.89
N PHE A 29 9.59 -7.41 -5.31
CA PHE A 29 10.56 -8.38 -5.78
C PHE A 29 10.68 -8.34 -7.31
N PRO A 30 11.90 -8.51 -7.85
CA PRO A 30 12.12 -8.47 -9.30
C PRO A 30 11.72 -9.76 -10.02
N GLU A 31 11.62 -10.88 -9.32
CA GLU A 31 11.19 -12.15 -9.89
C GLU A 31 9.66 -12.21 -10.05
N THR A 32 9.14 -13.31 -10.59
CA THR A 32 7.70 -13.52 -10.74
C THR A 32 7.34 -14.83 -10.03
N PRO A 33 6.34 -14.82 -9.13
CA PRO A 33 5.91 -16.03 -8.45
C PRO A 33 5.10 -16.88 -9.43
N ASP A 34 5.24 -18.20 -9.35
CA ASP A 34 4.38 -19.11 -10.10
C ASP A 34 2.99 -19.15 -9.43
N LEU A 35 2.03 -18.47 -10.04
CA LEU A 35 0.65 -18.39 -9.56
C LEU A 35 -0.26 -19.42 -10.26
N GLY A 36 0.29 -20.24 -11.16
CA GLY A 36 -0.45 -21.15 -12.02
C GLY A 36 -0.90 -20.53 -13.35
N ASP A 37 -1.52 -21.35 -14.19
CA ASP A 37 -1.88 -21.00 -15.56
C ASP A 37 -2.83 -19.80 -15.62
N ASN A 38 -2.47 -18.80 -16.44
CA ASN A 38 -3.24 -17.58 -16.73
C ASN A 38 -3.32 -16.54 -15.59
N LEU A 39 -2.63 -16.74 -14.47
CA LEU A 39 -2.50 -15.70 -13.44
C LEU A 39 -1.18 -14.97 -13.60
N HIS A 40 -1.26 -13.64 -13.67
CA HIS A 40 -0.10 -12.78 -13.80
C HIS A 40 -0.22 -11.63 -12.81
N ALA A 41 0.80 -11.48 -11.95
CA ALA A 41 0.94 -10.32 -11.09
C ALA A 41 2.17 -9.52 -11.54
N PRO A 42 1.98 -8.42 -12.30
CA PRO A 42 3.10 -7.66 -12.87
C PRO A 42 4.09 -7.13 -11.85
N LEU A 43 3.60 -6.79 -10.66
CA LEU A 43 4.45 -6.46 -9.53
C LEU A 43 3.93 -7.23 -8.31
N HIS A 44 4.86 -7.78 -7.55
CA HIS A 44 4.58 -8.43 -6.28
C HIS A 44 5.68 -8.15 -5.27
N GLY A 45 5.40 -8.40 -4.01
CA GLY A 45 6.31 -8.04 -2.94
C GLY A 45 5.77 -8.38 -1.57
N VAL A 46 6.30 -7.69 -0.58
CA VAL A 46 5.85 -7.73 0.80
C VAL A 46 5.59 -6.34 1.35
N ASP A 47 4.68 -6.28 2.32
CA ASP A 47 4.56 -5.15 3.23
C ASP A 47 5.50 -5.30 4.44
N PRO A 48 5.56 -4.31 5.36
CA PRO A 48 6.39 -4.38 6.55
C PRO A 48 6.15 -5.59 7.47
N ALA A 49 4.98 -6.23 7.39
CA ALA A 49 4.66 -7.43 8.15
C ALA A 49 5.01 -8.73 7.40
N GLY A 50 5.64 -8.63 6.22
CA GLY A 50 5.95 -9.80 5.39
C GLY A 50 4.71 -10.42 4.72
N CYS A 51 3.59 -9.70 4.68
CA CYS A 51 2.38 -10.15 4.00
C CYS A 51 2.53 -9.94 2.48
N PRO A 52 2.03 -10.86 1.63
CA PRO A 52 2.08 -10.72 0.19
C PRO A 52 1.40 -9.44 -0.26
N VAL A 53 2.06 -8.72 -1.16
CA VAL A 53 1.52 -7.54 -1.83
C VAL A 53 1.53 -7.79 -3.32
N PHE A 54 0.41 -7.50 -3.99
CA PHE A 54 0.29 -7.58 -5.44
C PHE A 54 -0.22 -6.26 -6.01
N VAL A 55 0.44 -5.76 -7.07
CA VAL A 55 -0.03 -4.60 -7.82
C VAL A 55 -0.55 -5.07 -9.17
N LEU A 56 -1.85 -4.88 -9.40
CA LEU A 56 -2.52 -5.32 -10.62
C LEU A 56 -3.01 -4.12 -11.41
N PHE A 57 -2.93 -4.22 -12.73
CA PHE A 57 -3.25 -3.12 -13.64
C PHE A 57 -4.44 -3.48 -14.52
N SER A 58 -5.43 -2.59 -14.58
CA SER A 58 -6.50 -2.70 -15.56
C SER A 58 -5.96 -2.36 -16.96
N GLY A 59 -6.43 -3.07 -17.97
CA GLY A 59 -6.03 -2.85 -19.35
C GLY A 59 -7.08 -3.33 -20.36
N PRO A 60 -7.09 -2.79 -21.59
CA PRO A 60 -7.98 -3.25 -22.65
C PRO A 60 -7.77 -4.73 -22.95
N GLY A 61 -8.85 -5.53 -22.90
CA GLY A 61 -8.80 -6.97 -23.18
C GLY A 61 -8.18 -7.83 -22.06
N ALA A 62 -7.81 -7.23 -20.93
CA ALA A 62 -7.42 -7.97 -19.73
C ALA A 62 -8.67 -8.49 -18.98
N ASP A 63 -8.50 -9.59 -18.25
CA ASP A 63 -9.52 -10.07 -17.33
C ASP A 63 -9.83 -9.01 -16.26
N ALA A 64 -11.07 -9.02 -15.78
CA ALA A 64 -11.49 -8.16 -14.68
C ALA A 64 -10.55 -8.32 -13.48
N LEU A 65 -10.12 -7.20 -12.88
CA LEU A 65 -9.19 -7.23 -11.76
C LEU A 65 -9.75 -7.99 -10.56
N SER A 66 -11.06 -7.89 -10.34
CA SER A 66 -11.79 -8.71 -9.37
C SER A 66 -11.60 -10.22 -9.58
N ALA A 67 -11.59 -10.70 -10.81
CA ALA A 67 -11.34 -12.11 -11.12
C ALA A 67 -9.87 -12.50 -10.88
N GLN A 68 -8.93 -11.63 -11.26
CA GLN A 68 -7.50 -11.86 -10.99
C GLN A 68 -7.19 -11.93 -9.50
N VAL A 69 -7.76 -11.02 -8.69
CA VAL A 69 -7.64 -11.04 -7.22
C VAL A 69 -8.12 -12.39 -6.67
N MET A 70 -9.29 -12.85 -7.08
CA MET A 70 -9.83 -14.13 -6.64
C MET A 70 -8.95 -15.32 -7.04
N GLY A 71 -8.39 -15.29 -8.25
CA GLY A 71 -7.45 -16.30 -8.72
C GLY A 71 -6.19 -16.35 -7.86
N ILE A 72 -5.55 -15.20 -7.60
CA ILE A 72 -4.34 -15.12 -6.78
C ILE A 72 -4.60 -15.57 -5.35
N VAL A 73 -5.71 -15.13 -4.74
CA VAL A 73 -6.12 -15.58 -3.40
C VAL A 73 -6.31 -17.09 -3.36
N THR A 74 -6.90 -17.67 -4.41
CA THR A 74 -7.09 -19.12 -4.52
C THR A 74 -5.75 -19.84 -4.64
N ALA A 75 -4.82 -19.32 -5.44
CA ALA A 75 -3.48 -19.89 -5.60
C ALA A 75 -2.72 -19.91 -4.27
N LEU A 76 -2.67 -18.77 -3.56
CA LEU A 76 -2.02 -18.65 -2.25
C LEU A 76 -2.61 -19.58 -1.19
N LYS A 77 -3.94 -19.75 -1.19
CA LYS A 77 -4.62 -20.65 -0.25
C LYS A 77 -4.44 -22.12 -0.58
N SER A 78 -4.22 -22.45 -1.85
CA SER A 78 -4.10 -23.83 -2.30
C SER A 78 -2.74 -24.44 -1.92
N ASP A 79 -1.67 -23.63 -1.98
CA ASP A 79 -0.33 -24.06 -1.59
C ASP A 79 0.46 -22.90 -0.94
N PRO A 80 0.19 -22.57 0.33
CA PRO A 80 0.88 -21.46 1.01
C PRO A 80 2.38 -21.74 1.21
N ASP A 81 2.77 -23.01 1.32
CA ASP A 81 4.16 -23.41 1.55
C ASP A 81 5.05 -23.10 0.34
N ALA A 82 4.54 -23.25 -0.88
CA ALA A 82 5.25 -22.88 -2.11
C ALA A 82 5.65 -21.39 -2.13
N PHE A 83 4.88 -20.52 -1.47
CA PHE A 83 5.13 -19.08 -1.45
C PHE A 83 5.92 -18.60 -0.23
N ARG A 84 6.26 -19.47 0.72
CA ARG A 84 7.04 -19.10 1.93
C ARG A 84 8.46 -18.62 1.64
N ILE A 85 8.99 -18.92 0.45
CA ILE A 85 10.27 -18.36 0.00
C ILE A 85 10.18 -16.83 -0.18
N TRP A 86 8.99 -16.31 -0.45
CA TRP A 86 8.72 -14.88 -0.66
C TRP A 86 8.06 -14.21 0.53
N TYR A 87 7.10 -14.90 1.16
CA TYR A 87 6.16 -14.28 2.10
C TYR A 87 6.15 -14.99 3.45
N SER A 88 6.26 -14.22 4.54
CA SER A 88 6.12 -14.72 5.90
C SER A 88 4.67 -15.12 6.21
N SER A 89 3.70 -14.42 5.60
CA SER A 89 2.27 -14.52 5.92
C SER A 89 1.41 -14.65 4.66
N ALA A 90 1.62 -15.71 3.87
CA ALA A 90 0.97 -15.94 2.57
C ALA A 90 -0.58 -15.85 2.58
N GLU A 91 -1.20 -16.10 3.73
CA GLU A 91 -2.66 -16.14 3.91
C GLU A 91 -3.33 -14.76 3.98
N ARG A 92 -2.55 -13.68 4.15
CA ARG A 92 -3.05 -12.30 4.30
C ARG A 92 -2.65 -11.41 3.11
N PRO A 93 -2.98 -11.76 1.86
CA PRO A 93 -2.57 -10.98 0.72
C PRO A 93 -3.25 -9.61 0.69
N ARG A 94 -2.50 -8.62 0.18
CA ARG A 94 -2.94 -7.25 -0.02
C ARG A 94 -2.81 -6.87 -1.48
N PHE A 95 -3.81 -6.18 -2.00
CA PHE A 95 -3.91 -5.85 -3.41
C PHE A 95 -3.97 -4.34 -3.62
N PHE A 96 -3.12 -3.85 -4.51
CA PHE A 96 -3.12 -2.49 -5.03
C PHE A 96 -3.58 -2.54 -6.48
N LEU A 97 -4.80 -2.08 -6.73
CA LEU A 97 -5.43 -2.17 -8.04
C LEU A 97 -5.34 -0.81 -8.73
N VAL A 98 -4.73 -0.76 -9.90
CA VAL A 98 -4.38 0.49 -10.59
C VAL A 98 -5.06 0.53 -11.95
N ALA A 99 -5.82 1.59 -12.22
CA ALA A 99 -6.45 1.80 -13.52
C ALA A 99 -6.45 3.27 -13.92
N THR A 100 -6.57 3.56 -15.21
CA THR A 100 -6.83 4.94 -15.70
C THR A 100 -8.23 5.41 -15.36
N ASP A 101 -9.17 4.47 -15.34
CA ASP A 101 -10.59 4.68 -15.17
C ASP A 101 -11.24 3.41 -14.58
N TRP A 102 -12.34 3.61 -13.88
CA TRP A 102 -13.08 2.54 -13.22
C TRP A 102 -14.52 2.53 -13.71
N THR A 103 -15.00 1.36 -14.10
CA THR A 103 -16.44 1.18 -14.31
C THR A 103 -17.13 1.00 -12.98
N LEU A 104 -18.37 1.48 -12.87
CA LEU A 104 -19.18 1.31 -11.65
C LEU A 104 -19.30 -0.17 -11.26
N GLY A 105 -19.57 -1.04 -12.24
CA GLY A 105 -19.73 -2.47 -12.00
C GLY A 105 -18.46 -3.17 -11.52
N GLU A 106 -17.27 -2.70 -11.89
CA GLU A 106 -16.01 -3.24 -11.33
C GLU A 106 -15.81 -2.75 -9.89
N LEU A 107 -16.05 -1.47 -9.60
CA LEU A 107 -15.96 -0.94 -8.25
C LEU A 107 -16.91 -1.65 -7.28
N GLU A 108 -18.15 -1.92 -7.70
CA GLU A 108 -19.14 -2.65 -6.91
C GLU A 108 -18.65 -4.07 -6.56
N ARG A 109 -18.04 -4.79 -7.50
CA ARG A 109 -17.44 -6.11 -7.22
C ARG A 109 -16.28 -6.01 -6.24
N LEU A 110 -15.42 -5.00 -6.41
CA LEU A 110 -14.27 -4.79 -5.54
C LEU A 110 -14.68 -4.40 -4.11
N VAL A 111 -15.78 -3.68 -3.94
CA VAL A 111 -16.36 -3.40 -2.61
C VAL A 111 -16.71 -4.69 -1.90
N VAL A 112 -17.35 -5.65 -2.58
CA VAL A 112 -17.69 -6.96 -2.00
C VAL A 112 -16.43 -7.76 -1.67
N LEU A 113 -15.44 -7.79 -2.56
CA LEU A 113 -14.19 -8.53 -2.33
C LEU A 113 -13.37 -7.98 -1.16
N ARG A 114 -13.46 -6.67 -0.89
CA ARG A 114 -12.74 -6.02 0.20
C ARG A 114 -13.15 -6.54 1.58
N GLU A 115 -14.34 -7.14 1.71
CA GLU A 115 -14.74 -7.79 2.97
C GLU A 115 -13.91 -9.05 3.27
N ALA A 116 -13.34 -9.68 2.24
CA ALA A 116 -12.58 -10.92 2.36
C ALA A 116 -11.05 -10.71 2.31
N VAL A 117 -10.58 -9.68 1.61
CA VAL A 117 -9.14 -9.39 1.42
C VAL A 117 -8.86 -7.90 1.42
N SER A 118 -7.61 -7.52 1.76
CA SER A 118 -7.21 -6.11 1.79
C SER A 118 -7.03 -5.58 0.37
N ILE A 119 -7.90 -4.66 -0.05
CA ILE A 119 -7.88 -4.04 -1.38
C ILE A 119 -7.77 -2.52 -1.26
N GLN A 120 -6.81 -1.96 -1.96
CA GLN A 120 -6.70 -0.53 -2.21
C GLN A 120 -6.79 -0.27 -3.73
N VAL A 121 -7.59 0.72 -4.10
CA VAL A 121 -7.87 1.06 -5.51
C VAL A 121 -7.31 2.43 -5.83
N PHE A 122 -6.63 2.56 -6.96
CA PHE A 122 -6.01 3.78 -7.43
C PHE A 122 -6.43 4.11 -8.86
N SER A 123 -6.80 5.36 -9.08
CA SER A 123 -6.87 5.93 -10.42
C SER A 123 -5.58 6.64 -10.77
N VAL A 124 -5.11 6.43 -11.99
CA VAL A 124 -3.95 7.11 -12.54
C VAL A 124 -4.41 8.36 -13.28
N ARG A 125 -3.88 9.51 -12.85
CA ARG A 125 -4.05 10.78 -13.56
C ARG A 125 -2.73 11.21 -14.16
N ARG A 126 -2.73 11.65 -15.42
CA ARG A 126 -1.54 12.28 -16.00
C ARG A 126 -1.28 13.62 -15.31
N ASP A 127 -0.03 13.86 -14.98
CA ASP A 127 0.47 15.08 -14.36
C ASP A 127 1.61 15.63 -15.22
N GLY A 128 1.24 16.26 -16.35
CA GLY A 128 2.19 16.72 -17.37
C GLY A 128 2.63 15.65 -18.38
N PRO A 129 3.67 15.94 -19.19
CA PRO A 129 4.09 15.09 -20.32
C PRO A 129 4.70 13.75 -19.89
N THR A 130 5.34 13.73 -18.73
CA THR A 130 6.09 12.59 -18.19
C THR A 130 5.76 12.34 -16.72
N GLY A 131 4.65 12.86 -16.20
CA GLY A 131 4.26 12.66 -14.80
C GLY A 131 2.93 11.92 -14.70
N PHE A 132 2.79 11.15 -13.63
CA PHE A 132 1.52 10.59 -13.22
C PHE A 132 1.32 10.83 -11.73
N ARG A 133 0.06 10.95 -11.33
CA ARG A 133 -0.36 11.01 -9.95
C ARG A 133 -1.33 9.88 -9.69
N LEU A 134 -1.11 9.17 -8.59
CA LEU A 134 -2.08 8.20 -8.09
C LEU A 134 -3.08 8.91 -7.21
N ARG A 135 -4.36 8.66 -7.47
CA ARG A 135 -5.45 9.04 -6.59
C ARG A 135 -6.05 7.77 -6.01
N ARG A 136 -5.97 7.60 -4.69
CA ARG A 136 -6.68 6.53 -4.00
C ARG A 136 -8.19 6.77 -4.12
N GLU A 137 -8.91 5.77 -4.60
CA GLU A 137 -10.36 5.80 -4.66
C GLU A 137 -10.96 5.36 -3.32
N LYS A 138 -12.04 6.03 -2.92
CA LYS A 138 -12.82 5.61 -1.76
C LYS A 138 -13.75 4.48 -2.17
N LEU A 139 -13.49 3.28 -1.67
CA LEU A 139 -14.43 2.17 -1.73
C LEU A 139 -15.25 2.20 -0.44
N GLY A 140 -16.57 2.41 -0.51
CA GLY A 140 -17.45 2.38 0.68
C GLY A 140 -17.18 3.48 1.73
N GLU A 141 -17.75 3.29 2.92
CA GLU A 141 -17.67 4.24 4.05
C GLU A 141 -16.36 4.09 4.85
N ASP A 142 -15.90 5.22 5.41
CA ASP A 142 -14.72 5.28 6.27
C ASP A 142 -15.02 4.56 7.61
N GLY A 143 -14.13 3.66 8.03
CA GLY A 143 -14.30 2.82 9.22
C GLY A 143 -14.23 3.58 10.55
N GLU A 144 -14.41 2.85 11.66
CA GLU A 144 -14.25 3.40 13.02
C GLU A 144 -12.81 3.87 13.31
N ASP A 145 -12.64 4.71 14.34
CA ASP A 145 -11.34 5.20 14.82
C ASP A 145 -10.38 4.02 15.09
N PRO A 146 -9.25 3.90 14.35
CA PRO A 146 -8.37 2.74 14.41
C PRO A 146 -7.72 2.57 15.78
N ALA A 147 -7.61 3.64 16.57
CA ALA A 147 -7.05 3.58 17.91
C ALA A 147 -8.00 2.93 18.94
N LYS A 148 -9.29 2.80 18.63
CA LYS A 148 -10.26 2.08 19.50
C LYS A 148 -10.14 0.57 19.37
N ALA A 149 -9.60 0.07 18.27
CA ALA A 149 -9.39 -1.36 18.03
C ALA A 149 -8.13 -1.92 18.70
N LEU A 150 -7.31 -1.05 19.31
CA LEU A 150 -6.05 -1.41 19.96
C LEU A 150 -6.20 -1.52 21.49
N GLU A 151 -5.30 -2.29 22.09
CA GLU A 151 -5.07 -2.25 23.54
C GLU A 151 -4.74 -0.82 24.00
N THR A 152 -5.04 -0.53 25.27
CA THR A 152 -5.02 0.84 25.81
C THR A 152 -3.67 1.55 25.64
N VAL A 153 -2.55 0.81 25.76
CA VAL A 153 -1.18 1.39 25.66
C VAL A 153 -0.85 1.74 24.21
N GLN A 154 -0.97 0.78 23.29
CA GLN A 154 -0.70 0.95 21.86
C GLN A 154 -1.65 1.98 21.25
N GLY A 155 -2.92 1.98 21.67
CA GLY A 155 -3.90 3.00 21.28
C GLY A 155 -3.51 4.41 21.75
N THR A 156 -2.80 4.53 22.89
CA THR A 156 -2.29 5.82 23.39
C THR A 156 -1.09 6.30 22.58
N LEU A 157 -0.12 5.42 22.33
CA LEU A 157 1.05 5.71 21.48
C LEU A 157 0.62 6.12 20.06
N LEU A 158 -0.31 5.37 19.46
CA LEU A 158 -0.87 5.70 18.14
C LEU A 158 -1.55 7.08 18.14
N LYS A 159 -2.40 7.36 19.14
CA LYS A 159 -3.07 8.67 19.24
C LYS A 159 -2.07 9.81 19.35
N ARG A 160 -1.00 9.64 20.13
CA ARG A 160 0.06 10.66 20.24
C ARG A 160 0.73 10.89 18.88
N LEU A 161 1.13 9.82 18.19
CA LEU A 161 1.75 9.91 16.87
C LEU A 161 0.83 10.60 15.85
N LEU A 162 -0.44 10.18 15.77
CA LEU A 162 -1.43 10.78 14.88
C LEU A 162 -1.67 12.26 15.22
N ASN A 163 -1.84 12.61 16.48
CA ASN A 163 -2.02 14.00 16.90
C ASN A 163 -0.79 14.85 16.55
N ALA A 164 0.42 14.35 16.82
CA ALA A 164 1.66 15.03 16.46
C ALA A 164 1.76 15.26 14.93
N SER A 165 1.36 14.26 14.12
CA SER A 165 1.37 14.38 12.66
C SER A 165 0.47 15.52 12.14
N THR A 166 -0.65 15.81 12.83
CA THR A 166 -1.55 16.94 12.48
C THR A 166 -0.97 18.30 12.87
N CYS A 167 0.03 18.33 13.75
CA CYS A 167 0.73 19.54 14.19
C CYS A 167 2.00 19.85 13.37
N ILE A 168 2.48 18.91 12.56
CA ILE A 168 3.55 19.16 11.58
C ILE A 168 3.03 20.20 10.57
N ASN A 169 3.88 21.11 10.07
CA ASN A 169 3.46 22.13 9.12
C ASN A 169 4.15 21.95 7.75
N PRO A 170 3.39 21.80 6.64
CA PRO A 170 1.94 21.60 6.59
C PRO A 170 1.46 20.31 7.28
N PRO A 171 0.23 20.29 7.84
CA PRO A 171 -0.35 19.12 8.50
C PRO A 171 -0.40 17.90 7.61
N LEU A 172 -0.04 16.75 8.19
CA LEU A 172 -0.20 15.47 7.52
C LEU A 172 -1.65 15.00 7.62
N SER A 173 -2.11 14.31 6.59
CA SER A 173 -3.46 13.74 6.52
C SER A 173 -3.42 12.21 6.48
N VAL A 174 -4.38 11.58 7.13
CA VAL A 174 -4.54 10.12 7.11
C VAL A 174 -5.49 9.75 5.96
N SER A 175 -5.05 8.93 5.01
CA SER A 175 -5.83 8.59 3.81
C SER A 175 -7.09 7.74 4.09
N ALA A 176 -7.05 6.89 5.11
CA ALA A 176 -8.15 6.01 5.49
C ALA A 176 -8.03 5.63 6.97
N LEU A 177 -9.16 5.36 7.62
CA LEU A 177 -9.22 4.84 9.00
C LEU A 177 -9.11 3.30 9.06
N SER A 178 -8.72 2.65 7.95
CA SER A 178 -8.47 1.22 7.88
C SER A 178 -6.98 0.93 7.77
N TRP A 179 -6.55 -0.18 8.37
CA TRP A 179 -5.16 -0.60 8.35
C TRP A 179 -4.69 -1.02 6.93
N PRO A 180 -3.45 -0.67 6.55
CA PRO A 180 -2.55 0.24 7.26
C PRO A 180 -2.95 1.70 7.12
N LEU A 181 -2.65 2.48 8.16
CA LEU A 181 -2.87 3.92 8.17
C LEU A 181 -1.75 4.59 7.39
N VAL A 182 -2.10 5.33 6.34
CA VAL A 182 -1.10 6.04 5.51
C VAL A 182 -1.13 7.52 5.83
N LEU A 183 0.01 8.06 6.29
CA LEU A 183 0.24 9.48 6.52
C LEU A 183 0.69 10.14 5.22
N ASN A 184 -0.03 11.17 4.78
CA ASN A 184 0.19 11.85 3.51
C ASN A 184 0.58 13.31 3.74
N GLY A 185 1.63 13.74 3.05
CA GLY A 185 2.01 15.14 2.88
C GLY A 185 1.42 15.73 1.58
N GLY A 186 1.92 16.91 1.19
CA GLY A 186 1.47 17.59 -0.03
C GLY A 186 1.80 16.84 -1.32
N GLU A 187 2.92 16.10 -1.33
CA GLU A 187 3.45 15.39 -2.50
C GLU A 187 3.08 13.90 -2.55
N GLY A 188 2.35 13.39 -1.53
CA GLY A 188 1.91 12.00 -1.48
C GLY A 188 2.18 11.31 -0.13
N PRO A 189 2.20 9.96 -0.11
CA PRO A 189 2.47 9.18 1.09
C PRO A 189 3.87 9.44 1.64
N LEU A 190 3.98 9.65 2.95
CA LEU A 190 5.26 9.87 3.65
C LEU A 190 5.60 8.73 4.60
N ALA A 191 4.60 8.20 5.29
CA ALA A 191 4.75 7.04 6.15
C ALA A 191 3.51 6.18 6.12
N SER A 192 3.66 4.92 6.55
CA SER A 192 2.54 4.05 6.86
C SER A 192 2.70 3.49 8.27
N ILE A 193 1.57 3.19 8.91
CA ILE A 193 1.49 2.56 10.21
C ILE A 193 0.69 1.29 10.03
N HIS A 194 1.29 0.17 10.41
CA HIS A 194 0.72 -1.16 10.34
C HIS A 194 0.37 -1.62 11.76
N ASN A 195 -0.68 -2.41 11.86
CA ASN A 195 -1.01 -3.15 13.07
C ASN A 195 -0.94 -4.63 12.72
N PHE A 196 0.03 -5.33 13.29
CA PHE A 196 0.20 -6.75 13.09
C PHE A 196 0.12 -7.46 14.44
N ASP A 197 -0.97 -8.21 14.64
CA ASP A 197 -1.21 -8.99 15.85
C ASP A 197 -1.05 -8.20 17.18
N GLY A 198 -1.36 -6.88 17.14
CA GLY A 198 -1.28 -5.97 18.29
C GLY A 198 -0.01 -5.13 18.35
N GLU A 199 0.97 -5.39 17.51
CA GLU A 199 2.20 -4.62 17.36
C GLU A 199 2.03 -3.52 16.32
N LEU A 200 2.52 -2.33 16.63
CA LEU A 200 2.48 -1.18 15.75
C LEU A 200 3.82 -1.03 15.04
N ILE A 201 3.81 -1.03 13.70
CA ILE A 201 5.02 -0.84 12.89
C ILE A 201 4.85 0.43 12.06
N PHE A 202 5.71 1.42 12.31
CA PHE A 202 5.84 2.62 11.52
C PHE A 202 6.87 2.40 10.41
N ALA A 203 6.49 2.68 9.17
CA ALA A 203 7.34 2.48 8.01
C ALA A 203 7.47 3.77 7.19
N VAL A 204 8.70 4.08 6.76
CA VAL A 204 9.01 5.17 5.84
C VAL A 204 9.89 4.69 4.70
N SER A 205 9.82 5.40 3.58
CA SER A 205 10.73 5.17 2.46
C SER A 205 12.16 5.52 2.86
N GLY A 206 13.11 4.67 2.49
CA GLY A 206 14.54 4.91 2.65
C GLY A 206 15.29 4.69 1.35
N ARG A 207 16.55 5.15 1.29
CA ARG A 207 17.38 5.07 0.07
C ARG A 207 17.78 3.64 -0.31
N GLU A 208 17.96 2.78 0.68
CA GLU A 208 18.40 1.38 0.51
C GLU A 208 17.25 0.38 0.76
N GLY A 209 16.02 0.88 0.88
CA GLY A 209 14.85 0.11 1.32
C GLY A 209 14.10 0.85 2.44
N PRO A 210 12.94 0.34 2.85
CA PRO A 210 12.13 0.97 3.88
C PRO A 210 12.83 0.92 5.25
N ARG A 211 12.67 1.99 6.03
CA ARG A 211 13.02 2.00 7.45
C ARG A 211 11.78 1.69 8.27
N LEU A 212 11.89 0.70 9.15
CA LEU A 212 10.82 0.25 10.02
C LEU A 212 11.16 0.61 11.47
N ILE A 213 10.15 1.07 12.22
CA ILE A 213 10.23 1.36 13.65
C ILE A 213 9.05 0.67 14.31
N GLU A 214 9.35 -0.16 15.30
CA GLU A 214 8.33 -0.75 16.16
C GLU A 214 7.92 0.27 17.23
N ILE A 215 6.63 0.61 17.28
CA ILE A 215 6.09 1.61 18.19
C ILE A 215 5.67 0.92 19.49
N VAL A 216 6.67 0.66 20.33
CA VAL A 216 6.52 -0.03 21.62
C VAL A 216 6.46 0.91 22.82
N ASP A 217 6.98 2.13 22.68
CA ASP A 217 7.05 3.14 23.74
C ASP A 217 7.04 4.58 23.19
N GLU A 218 7.16 5.54 24.10
CA GLU A 218 7.17 6.98 23.78
C GLU A 218 8.42 7.42 23.02
N ASP A 219 9.56 6.77 23.25
CA ASP A 219 10.83 7.09 22.56
C ASP A 219 10.74 6.69 21.08
N ALA A 220 10.14 5.52 20.79
CA ALA A 220 9.84 5.09 19.42
C ALA A 220 8.87 6.04 18.70
N VAL A 221 7.87 6.56 19.41
CA VAL A 221 6.97 7.60 18.87
C VAL A 221 7.74 8.88 18.55
N ASP A 222 8.66 9.31 19.43
CA ASP A 222 9.49 10.50 19.19
C ASP A 222 10.44 10.32 18.01
N GLU A 223 11.02 9.13 17.84
CA GLU A 223 11.82 8.79 16.66
C GLU A 223 10.99 8.87 15.36
N ALA A 224 9.78 8.30 15.37
CA ALA A 224 8.87 8.38 14.22
C ALA A 224 8.51 9.83 13.87
N ILE A 225 8.23 10.67 14.87
CA ILE A 225 7.94 12.10 14.67
C ILE A 225 9.15 12.84 14.11
N ASP A 226 10.36 12.62 14.64
CA ASP A 226 11.59 13.25 14.14
C ASP A 226 11.85 12.86 12.68
N ILE A 227 11.60 11.61 12.30
CA ILE A 227 11.69 11.18 10.90
C ILE A 227 10.68 11.88 10.02
N LEU A 228 9.41 11.99 10.46
CA LEU A 228 8.39 12.72 9.70
C LEU A 228 8.79 14.19 9.50
N LEU A 229 9.31 14.83 10.54
CA LEU A 229 9.83 16.19 10.45
C LEU A 229 10.98 16.25 9.43
N ARG A 230 12.02 15.42 9.55
CA ARG A 230 13.16 15.47 8.61
C ARG A 230 12.76 15.18 7.16
N GLY A 231 11.91 14.19 6.94
CA GLY A 231 11.42 13.81 5.61
C GLY A 231 10.60 14.93 4.95
N HIS A 232 9.78 15.62 5.74
CA HIS A 232 8.96 16.73 5.27
C HIS A 232 9.79 17.95 4.85
N TRP A 233 10.88 18.25 5.57
CA TRP A 233 11.77 19.36 5.21
C TRP A 233 12.68 19.03 4.01
N ALA A 234 13.07 17.77 3.84
CA ALA A 234 13.85 17.34 2.67
C ALA A 234 13.05 17.37 1.36
N GLY A 235 11.71 17.29 1.42
CA GLY A 235 10.82 17.42 0.26
C GLY A 235 10.42 18.85 -0.11
N VAL A 236 10.79 19.85 0.69
CA VAL A 236 10.46 21.28 0.49
C VAL A 236 11.66 22.09 -0.06
N ALA A 237 12.85 21.46 -0.15
CA ALA A 237 14.10 22.10 -0.62
C ALA A 237 14.39 21.86 -2.10
#